data_AF-A0A3M1MRG7-F1
#
_entry.id   AF-A0A3M1MRG7-F1
#
_cell.length_a   1.000
_cell.length_b   1.000
_cell.length_c   1.000
_cell.angle_alpha   90.00
_cell.angle_beta   90.00
_cell.angle_gamma   90.00
#
_symmetry.space_group_name_H-M   'P 1'
#
loop_
_entity.id
_entity.type
_entity.pdbx_description
1 polymer ?
#
loop_
_entity_poly.entity_id
_entity_poly.type
_entity_poly.pdbx_seq_one_letter_code
_entity_poly.pdbx_strand_id
1 'polypeptide(L)'
;MRTGIISGVLLVLVGMVAGLLYWRLRKVEKEKTELVEEKVSLEENLRELDQRVMAMQKELERKDVELAEKNRRLEQLQKEVQQVQALIRKYQEQGKISAKQAEEMRYKTEQMAYYLQKYQERIKELEEENQKLRERTQELEKAVEQKETQARQIEEEKEKLAIKVKAASYLKAIEFRFALVKDNGKEEWDKEFRARRLRTLKICFQVLENEVAEPGERTVYLVISDPTN
;
A
#
# COMPACT_ATOMS: atom_id res chain seq x y z
N MET A 1 -19.73 -60.24 6.65
CA MET A 1 -18.59 -59.57 7.31
C MET A 1 -17.75 -58.70 6.37
N ARG A 2 -17.37 -59.17 5.17
CA ARG A 2 -16.53 -58.39 4.22
C ARG A 2 -17.14 -57.04 3.77
N THR A 3 -18.44 -56.96 3.54
CA THR A 3 -19.13 -55.74 3.09
C THR A 3 -19.16 -54.62 4.15
N GLY A 4 -19.33 -54.98 5.43
CA GLY A 4 -19.33 -54.02 6.55
C GLY A 4 -17.94 -53.41 6.84
N ILE A 5 -16.88 -54.19 6.60
CA ILE A 5 -15.50 -53.69 6.71
C ILE A 5 -15.20 -52.72 5.56
N ILE A 6 -15.63 -53.04 4.34
CA ILE A 6 -15.45 -52.15 3.18
C ILE A 6 -16.23 -50.84 3.35
N SER A 7 -17.48 -50.88 3.83
CA SER A 7 -18.26 -49.66 4.09
C SER A 7 -17.68 -48.82 5.24
N GLY A 8 -17.12 -49.45 6.27
CA GLY A 8 -16.45 -48.75 7.37
C GLY A 8 -15.16 -48.05 6.93
N VAL A 9 -14.33 -48.71 6.12
CA VAL A 9 -13.11 -48.13 5.54
C VAL A 9 -13.43 -46.98 4.59
N LEU A 10 -14.51 -47.10 3.80
CA LEU A 10 -14.95 -46.04 2.90
C LEU A 10 -15.41 -44.78 3.65
N LEU A 11 -16.15 -44.93 4.76
CA LEU A 11 -16.59 -43.82 5.60
C LEU A 11 -15.41 -43.08 6.26
N VAL A 12 -14.39 -43.81 6.70
CA VAL A 12 -13.17 -43.21 7.28
C VAL A 12 -12.38 -42.45 6.21
N LEU A 13 -12.24 -43.01 5.00
CA LEU A 13 -11.60 -42.32 3.87
C LEU A 13 -12.33 -41.03 3.47
N VAL A 14 -13.66 -41.08 3.37
CA VAL A 14 -14.47 -39.89 3.06
C VAL A 14 -14.34 -38.83 4.16
N GLY A 15 -14.36 -39.23 5.43
CA GLY A 15 -14.15 -38.30 6.55
C GLY A 15 -12.75 -37.67 6.56
N MET A 16 -11.72 -38.44 6.20
CA MET A 16 -10.35 -37.95 6.10
C MET A 16 -10.18 -36.95 4.95
N VAL A 17 -10.77 -37.23 3.78
CA VAL A 17 -10.79 -36.32 2.63
C VAL A 17 -11.57 -35.05 2.94
N ALA A 18 -12.75 -35.17 3.56
CA ALA A 18 -13.56 -34.02 3.97
C ALA A 18 -12.84 -33.15 5.02
N GLY A 19 -12.14 -33.77 5.97
CA GLY A 19 -11.32 -33.07 6.97
C GLY A 19 -10.14 -32.32 6.35
N LEU A 20 -9.45 -32.95 5.37
CA LEU A 20 -8.37 -32.30 4.62
C LEU A 20 -8.87 -31.13 3.78
N LEU A 21 -10.01 -31.29 3.09
CA LEU A 21 -10.64 -30.22 2.31
C LEU A 21 -11.10 -29.06 3.20
N TYR A 22 -11.74 -29.36 4.34
CA TYR A 22 -12.14 -28.33 5.31
C TYR A 22 -10.94 -27.56 5.89
N TRP A 23 -9.86 -28.28 6.22
CA TRP A 23 -8.63 -27.64 6.71
C TRP A 23 -7.96 -26.76 5.65
N ARG A 24 -7.96 -27.19 4.39
CA ARG A 24 -7.46 -26.41 3.25
C ARG A 24 -8.31 -25.17 2.98
N LEU A 25 -9.64 -25.29 2.97
CA LEU A 25 -10.56 -24.16 2.79
C LEU A 25 -10.35 -23.09 3.86
N ARG A 26 -10.31 -23.50 5.13
CA ARG A 26 -10.01 -22.57 6.24
C ARG A 26 -8.64 -21.91 6.12
N LYS A 27 -7.65 -22.59 5.56
CA LYS A 27 -6.32 -22.02 5.34
C LYS A 27 -6.36 -20.92 4.26
N VAL A 28 -7.06 -21.17 3.16
CA VAL A 28 -7.21 -20.21 2.05
C VAL A 28 -8.04 -19.00 2.47
N GLU A 29 -9.13 -19.19 3.22
CA GLU A 29 -9.91 -18.07 3.77
C GLU A 29 -9.08 -17.21 4.71
N LYS A 30 -8.30 -17.82 5.62
CA LYS A 30 -7.40 -17.09 6.52
C LYS A 30 -6.33 -16.31 5.76
N GLU A 31 -5.68 -16.94 4.78
CA GLU A 31 -4.68 -16.28 3.94
C GLU A 31 -5.30 -15.08 3.19
N LYS A 32 -6.52 -15.21 2.65
CA LYS A 32 -7.24 -14.09 2.01
C LYS A 32 -7.54 -12.96 2.99
N THR A 33 -8.07 -13.27 4.18
CA THR A 33 -8.39 -12.24 5.17
C THR A 33 -7.14 -11.53 5.67
N GLU A 34 -6.06 -12.27 5.94
CA GLU A 34 -4.76 -11.73 6.34
C GLU A 34 -4.18 -10.82 5.24
N LEU A 35 -4.27 -11.24 3.97
CA LEU A 35 -3.82 -10.43 2.83
C LEU A 35 -4.62 -9.13 2.63
N VAL A 36 -5.92 -9.13 2.94
CA VAL A 36 -6.77 -7.94 2.88
C VAL A 36 -6.46 -6.99 4.03
N GLU A 37 -6.28 -7.52 5.25
CA GLU A 37 -5.85 -6.72 6.41
C GLU A 37 -4.45 -6.14 6.23
N GLU A 38 -3.50 -6.92 5.71
CA GLU A 38 -2.15 -6.46 5.36
C GLU A 38 -2.20 -5.37 4.29
N LYS A 39 -3.08 -5.49 3.29
CA LYS A 39 -3.27 -4.45 2.26
C LYS A 39 -3.80 -3.14 2.87
N VAL A 40 -4.86 -3.21 3.66
CA VAL A 40 -5.47 -2.02 4.29
C VAL A 40 -4.47 -1.34 5.21
N SER A 41 -3.76 -2.11 6.04
CA SER A 41 -2.72 -1.56 6.91
C SER A 41 -1.55 -0.95 6.14
N LEU A 42 -1.12 -1.55 5.02
CA LEU A 42 -0.07 -0.98 4.17
C LEU A 42 -0.51 0.34 3.53
N GLU A 43 -1.75 0.43 3.05
CA GLU A 43 -2.32 1.67 2.50
C GLU A 43 -2.41 2.77 3.56
N GLU A 44 -2.84 2.44 4.78
CA GLU A 44 -2.86 3.37 5.90
C GLU A 44 -1.46 3.85 6.27
N ASN A 45 -0.49 2.94 6.36
CA ASN A 45 0.91 3.27 6.64
C ASN A 45 1.53 4.17 5.57
N LEU A 46 1.24 3.92 4.28
CA LEU A 46 1.70 4.77 3.17
C LEU A 46 1.11 6.17 3.25
N ARG A 47 -0.21 6.27 3.50
CA ARG A 47 -0.87 7.57 3.67
C ARG A 47 -0.34 8.35 4.86
N GLU A 48 -0.10 7.68 5.98
CA GLU A 48 0.49 8.31 7.16
C GLU A 48 1.91 8.81 6.86
N LEU A 49 2.72 8.01 6.17
CA LEU A 49 4.08 8.38 5.80
C LEU A 49 4.12 9.58 4.87
N ASP A 50 3.24 9.61 3.85
CA ASP A 50 3.09 10.74 2.93
C ASP A 50 2.68 12.03 3.66
N GLN A 51 1.70 11.95 4.57
CA GLN A 51 1.31 13.08 5.42
C GLN A 51 2.45 13.59 6.30
N ARG A 52 3.25 12.69 6.88
CA ARG A 52 4.42 13.07 7.69
C ARG A 52 5.48 13.76 6.85
N VAL A 53 5.73 13.28 5.62
CA VAL A 53 6.66 13.90 4.68
C VAL A 53 6.21 15.31 4.30
N MET A 54 4.93 15.50 3.93
CA MET A 54 4.37 16.82 3.65
C MET A 54 4.45 17.77 4.86
N ALA A 55 4.21 17.26 6.07
CA ALA A 55 4.36 18.04 7.29
C ALA A 55 5.82 18.50 7.51
N MET A 56 6.79 17.61 7.28
CA MET A 56 8.22 17.94 7.38
C MET A 56 8.63 18.99 6.34
N GLN A 57 8.17 18.88 5.09
CA GLN A 57 8.42 19.89 4.05
C GLN A 57 7.93 21.27 4.50
N LYS A 58 6.70 21.35 4.99
CA LYS A 58 6.10 22.60 5.47
C LYS A 58 6.84 23.18 6.68
N GLU A 59 7.33 22.33 7.57
CA GLU A 59 8.17 22.76 8.69
C GLU A 59 9.51 23.32 8.21
N LEU A 60 10.15 22.66 7.23
CA LEU A 60 11.40 23.13 6.63
C LEU A 60 11.23 24.49 5.94
N GLU A 61 10.15 24.68 5.18
CA GLU A 61 9.82 25.99 4.59
C GLU A 61 9.66 27.09 5.64
N ARG A 62 8.97 26.80 6.74
CA ARG A 62 8.83 27.76 7.86
C ARG A 62 10.18 28.10 8.48
N LYS A 63 11.02 27.09 8.71
CA LYS A 63 12.36 27.29 9.28
C LYS A 63 13.27 28.11 8.36
N ASP A 64 13.19 27.92 7.05
CA ASP A 64 13.93 28.74 6.09
C ASP A 64 13.54 30.22 6.17
N VAL A 65 12.24 30.50 6.23
CA VAL A 65 11.75 31.88 6.37
C VAL A 65 12.25 32.49 7.68
N GLU A 66 12.18 31.72 8.78
CA GLU A 66 12.67 32.17 10.09
C GLU A 66 14.19 32.44 10.08
N LEU A 67 14.99 31.56 9.48
CA LEU A 67 16.44 31.74 9.35
C LEU A 67 16.77 32.96 8.49
N ALA A 68 16.07 33.14 7.37
CA ALA A 68 16.25 34.31 6.51
C ALA A 68 15.94 35.62 7.25
N GLU A 69 14.89 35.65 8.07
CA GLU A 69 14.56 36.80 8.90
C GLU A 69 15.63 37.06 9.97
N LYS A 70 16.08 36.00 10.66
CA LYS A 70 17.16 36.10 11.66
C LYS A 70 18.47 36.61 11.06
N ASN A 71 18.84 36.14 9.87
CA ASN A 71 20.00 36.63 9.14
C ASN A 71 19.89 38.11 8.81
N ARG A 72 18.76 38.55 8.24
CA ARG A 72 18.55 39.98 7.92
C ARG A 72 18.64 40.85 9.17
N ARG A 73 18.05 40.42 10.28
CA ARG A 73 18.12 41.13 11.56
C ARG A 73 19.54 41.18 12.11
N LEU A 74 20.30 40.11 11.96
CA LEU A 74 21.69 40.03 12.39
C LEU A 74 22.58 40.98 11.56
N GLU A 75 22.41 41.04 10.24
CA GLU A 75 23.11 41.99 9.38
C GLU A 75 22.79 43.45 9.74
N GLN A 76 21.53 43.76 10.07
CA GLN A 76 21.13 45.09 10.53
C GLN A 76 21.83 45.45 11.85
N LEU A 77 21.80 44.55 12.83
CA LEU A 77 22.48 44.77 14.11
C LEU A 77 23.99 44.93 13.96
N GLN A 78 24.63 44.18 13.04
CA GLN A 78 26.05 44.35 12.74
C GLN A 78 26.35 45.75 12.18
N LYS A 79 25.52 46.25 11.26
CA LYS A 79 25.65 47.61 10.72
C LYS A 79 25.46 48.68 11.80
N GLU A 80 24.47 48.50 12.68
CA GLU A 80 24.22 49.42 13.80
C GLU A 80 25.42 49.45 14.76
N VAL A 81 25.97 48.29 15.13
CA VAL A 81 27.17 48.22 15.99
C VAL A 81 28.36 48.93 15.33
N GLN A 82 28.58 48.76 14.03
CA GLN A 82 29.64 49.47 13.29
C GLN A 82 29.42 50.98 13.27
N GLN A 83 28.17 51.44 13.08
CA GLN A 83 27.82 52.86 13.13
C GLN A 83 28.05 53.45 14.53
N VAL A 84 27.64 52.74 15.58
CA VAL A 84 27.88 53.16 16.97
C VAL A 84 29.38 53.25 17.26
N GLN A 85 30.17 52.27 16.83
CA GLN A 85 31.63 52.31 16.96
C GLN A 85 32.24 53.53 16.25
N ALA A 86 31.78 53.87 15.05
CA ALA A 86 32.22 55.06 14.33
C ALA A 86 31.82 56.36 15.03
N LEU A 87 30.60 56.43 15.58
CA LEU A 87 30.11 57.57 16.36
C LEU A 87 30.92 57.78 17.64
N ILE A 88 31.27 56.69 18.36
CA ILE A 88 32.11 56.76 19.56
C ILE A 88 33.48 57.37 19.20
N ARG A 89 34.11 56.93 18.11
CA ARG A 89 35.39 57.49 17.62
C ARG A 89 35.26 58.98 17.32
N LYS A 90 34.25 59.37 16.56
CA LYS A 90 33.99 60.76 16.19
C LYS A 90 33.74 61.65 17.41
N TYR A 91 32.95 61.21 18.38
CA TYR A 91 32.69 62.00 19.59
C TYR A 91 33.90 62.12 20.50
N GLN A 92 34.74 61.09 20.56
CA GLN A 92 36.01 61.14 21.27
C GLN A 92 36.97 62.15 20.62
N GLU A 93 37.11 62.14 19.29
CA GLU A 93 37.93 63.10 18.54
C GLU A 93 37.42 64.55 18.70
N GLN A 94 36.11 64.74 18.79
CA GLN A 94 35.48 66.04 19.03
C GLN A 94 35.55 66.49 20.49
N GLY A 95 36.13 65.70 21.40
CA GLY A 95 36.20 66.00 22.83
C GLY A 95 34.85 66.02 23.55
N LYS A 96 33.78 65.47 22.94
CA LYS A 96 32.42 65.45 23.50
C LYS A 96 32.23 64.41 24.58
N ILE A 97 33.09 63.39 24.61
CA ILE A 97 33.10 62.32 25.61
C ILE A 97 34.53 62.14 26.12
N SER A 98 34.67 61.78 27.40
CA SER A 98 35.98 61.49 27.99
C SER A 98 36.57 60.18 27.47
N ALA A 99 37.90 60.03 27.56
CA ALA A 99 38.59 58.80 27.16
C ALA A 99 38.03 57.55 27.89
N LYS A 100 37.73 57.66 29.19
CA LYS A 100 37.15 56.58 29.99
C LYS A 100 35.75 56.18 29.52
N GLN A 101 34.90 57.16 29.17
CA GLN A 101 33.57 56.89 28.63
C GLN A 101 33.65 56.23 27.25
N ALA A 102 34.57 56.68 26.40
CA ALA A 102 34.78 56.08 25.09
C ALA A 102 35.27 54.62 25.20
N GLU A 103 36.16 54.32 26.14
CA GLU A 103 36.64 52.97 26.43
C GLU A 103 35.50 52.04 26.89
N GLU A 104 34.67 52.48 27.83
CA GLU A 104 33.53 51.68 28.31
C GLU A 104 32.52 51.38 27.19
N MET A 105 32.21 52.38 26.37
CA MET A 105 31.30 52.20 25.23
C MET A 105 31.90 51.28 24.16
N ARG A 106 33.20 51.40 23.87
CA ARG A 106 33.90 50.49 22.94
C ARG A 106 33.83 49.06 23.44
N TYR A 107 34.15 48.82 24.71
CA TYR A 107 34.08 47.50 25.32
C TYR A 107 32.68 46.87 25.17
N LYS A 108 31.62 47.63 25.46
CA LYS A 108 30.22 47.17 25.26
C LYS A 108 29.93 46.84 23.80
N THR A 109 30.37 47.66 22.84
CA THR A 109 30.18 47.39 21.41
C THR A 109 31.00 46.19 20.92
N GLU A 110 32.18 45.95 21.48
CA GLU A 110 33.01 44.78 21.16
C GLU A 110 32.35 43.49 21.68
N GLN A 111 31.78 43.51 22.89
CA GLN A 111 30.97 42.41 23.39
C GLN A 111 29.76 42.14 22.50
N MET A 112 29.04 43.19 22.07
CA MET A 112 27.92 43.03 21.14
C MET A 112 28.38 42.43 19.80
N ALA A 113 29.48 42.92 19.24
CA ALA A 113 30.05 42.38 18.00
C ALA A 113 30.44 40.90 18.14
N TYR A 114 31.02 40.51 19.28
CA TYR A 114 31.34 39.12 19.60
C TYR A 114 30.10 38.22 19.60
N TYR A 115 29.02 38.63 20.27
CA TYR A 115 27.78 37.84 20.29
C TYR A 115 27.11 37.80 18.92
N LEU A 116 27.16 38.88 18.13
CA LEU A 116 26.65 38.88 16.76
C LEU A 116 27.42 37.89 15.87
N GLN A 117 28.74 37.80 16.03
CA GLN A 117 29.54 36.79 15.31
C GLN A 117 29.17 35.37 15.75
N LYS A 118 29.02 35.12 17.05
CA LYS A 118 28.53 33.84 17.60
C LYS A 118 27.16 33.45 17.01
N TYR A 119 26.24 34.40 16.93
CA TYR A 119 24.92 34.16 16.33
C TYR A 119 25.01 33.91 14.82
N GLN A 120 25.93 34.55 14.11
CA GLN A 120 26.16 34.28 12.70
C GLN A 120 26.67 32.87 12.46
N GLU A 121 27.62 32.40 13.28
CA GLU A 121 28.10 31.01 13.25
C GLU A 121 26.95 30.03 13.53
N ARG A 122 26.12 30.32 14.54
CA ARG A 122 24.97 29.48 14.86
C ARG A 122 23.93 29.43 13.74
N ILE A 123 23.68 30.53 13.03
CA ILE A 123 22.76 30.51 11.89
C ILE A 123 23.33 29.65 10.76
N LYS A 124 24.63 29.76 10.46
CA LYS A 124 25.26 28.88 9.46
C LYS A 124 25.12 27.40 9.79
N GLU A 125 25.34 27.03 11.06
CA GLU A 125 25.11 25.64 11.52
C GLU A 125 23.67 25.20 11.28
N LEU A 126 22.70 26.07 11.58
CA LEU A 126 21.28 25.77 11.38
C LEU A 126 20.90 25.69 9.89
N GLU A 127 21.52 26.49 9.03
CA GLU A 127 21.35 26.40 7.57
C GLU A 127 21.88 25.08 7.03
N GLU A 128 23.07 24.65 7.48
CA GLU A 128 23.65 23.34 7.12
C GLU A 128 22.78 22.17 7.61
N GLU A 129 22.24 22.27 8.83
CA GLU A 129 21.32 21.27 9.38
C GLU A 129 20.02 21.21 8.58
N ASN A 130 19.41 22.35 8.26
CA ASN A 130 18.22 22.41 7.42
C ASN A 130 18.47 21.85 6.01
N GLN A 131 19.64 22.13 5.42
CA GLN A 131 20.01 21.56 4.12
C GLN A 131 20.08 20.02 4.17
N LYS A 132 20.70 19.46 5.21
CA LYS A 132 20.73 18.00 5.41
C LYS A 132 19.34 17.42 5.65
N LEU A 133 18.48 18.13 6.38
CA LEU A 133 17.11 17.70 6.59
C LEU A 133 16.31 17.71 5.27
N ARG A 134 16.51 18.71 4.40
CA ARG A 134 15.91 18.77 3.06
C ARG A 134 16.32 17.60 2.20
N GLU A 135 17.61 17.28 2.17
CA GLU A 135 18.12 16.11 1.43
C GLU A 135 17.47 14.82 1.92
N ARG A 136 17.39 14.62 3.24
CA ARG A 136 16.70 13.46 3.82
C ARG A 136 15.21 13.42 3.51
N THR A 137 14.52 14.56 3.55
CA THR A 137 13.09 14.63 3.20
C THR A 137 12.87 14.27 1.72
N GLN A 138 13.72 14.74 0.81
CA GLN A 138 13.68 14.36 -0.60
C GLN A 138 13.98 12.87 -0.83
N GLU A 139 14.90 12.29 -0.06
CA GLU A 139 15.15 10.84 -0.08
C GLU A 139 13.93 10.04 0.40
N LEU A 140 13.27 10.50 1.46
CA LEU A 140 12.05 9.88 1.98
C LEU A 140 10.89 9.98 0.97
N GLU A 141 10.72 11.11 0.30
CA GLU A 141 9.72 11.28 -0.78
C GLU A 141 9.91 10.23 -1.88
N LYS A 142 11.15 10.09 -2.37
CA LYS A 142 11.48 9.08 -3.38
C LYS A 142 11.22 7.65 -2.89
N ALA A 143 11.54 7.37 -1.62
CA ALA A 143 11.27 6.07 -1.03
C ALA A 143 9.77 5.77 -0.94
N VAL A 144 8.94 6.77 -0.58
CA VAL A 144 7.48 6.66 -0.58
C VAL A 144 6.96 6.37 -1.99
N GLU A 145 7.37 7.15 -2.99
CA GLU A 145 6.96 6.97 -4.38
C GLU A 145 7.32 5.57 -4.92
N GLN A 146 8.52 5.08 -4.60
CA GLN A 146 8.95 3.72 -4.96
C GLN A 146 8.08 2.66 -4.29
N LYS A 147 7.74 2.83 -3.01
CA LYS A 147 6.89 1.90 -2.27
C LYS A 147 5.46 1.89 -2.79
N GLU A 148 4.90 3.05 -3.15
CA GLU A 148 3.60 3.12 -3.81
C GLU A 148 3.61 2.40 -5.17
N THR A 149 4.66 2.59 -5.96
CA THR A 149 4.80 1.93 -7.26
C THR A 149 4.87 0.40 -7.09
N GLN A 150 5.65 -0.08 -6.13
CA GLN A 150 5.71 -1.52 -5.78
C GLN A 150 4.35 -2.05 -5.33
N ALA A 151 3.63 -1.30 -4.49
CA ALA A 151 2.31 -1.69 -4.02
C ALA A 151 1.31 -1.84 -5.19
N ARG A 152 1.30 -0.87 -6.13
CA ARG A 152 0.46 -0.94 -7.34
C ARG A 152 0.82 -2.13 -8.23
N GLN A 153 2.11 -2.41 -8.42
CA GLN A 153 2.54 -3.58 -9.20
C GLN A 153 2.08 -4.90 -8.57
N ILE A 154 2.21 -5.04 -7.25
CA ILE A 154 1.73 -6.22 -6.52
C ILE A 154 0.22 -6.37 -6.66
N GLU A 155 -0.53 -5.26 -6.62
CA GLU A 155 -1.98 -5.27 -6.82
C GLU A 155 -2.36 -5.74 -8.23
N GLU A 156 -1.72 -5.21 -9.27
CA GLU A 156 -1.94 -5.66 -10.64
C GLU A 156 -1.58 -7.14 -10.85
N GLU A 157 -0.48 -7.61 -10.26
CA GLU A 157 -0.08 -9.01 -10.31
C GLU A 157 -1.10 -9.91 -9.61
N LYS A 158 -1.60 -9.49 -8.43
CA LYS A 158 -2.67 -10.19 -7.72
C LYS A 158 -3.95 -10.27 -8.55
N GLU A 159 -4.35 -9.20 -9.23
CA GLU A 159 -5.53 -9.21 -10.12
C GLU A 159 -5.33 -10.16 -11.30
N LYS A 160 -4.17 -10.10 -11.97
CA LYS A 160 -3.83 -11.02 -13.08
C LYS A 160 -3.84 -12.48 -12.63
N LEU A 161 -3.27 -12.77 -11.45
CA LEU A 161 -3.30 -14.10 -10.85
C LEU A 161 -4.73 -14.53 -10.50
N ALA A 162 -5.54 -13.65 -9.93
CA ALA A 162 -6.94 -13.94 -9.61
C ALA A 162 -7.75 -14.28 -10.88
N ILE A 163 -7.54 -13.56 -11.99
CA ILE A 163 -8.17 -13.87 -13.28
C ILE A 163 -7.71 -15.24 -13.80
N LYS A 164 -6.40 -15.53 -13.75
CA LYS A 164 -5.86 -16.83 -14.18
C LYS A 164 -6.41 -18.00 -13.34
N VAL A 165 -6.48 -17.82 -12.03
CA VAL A 165 -7.04 -18.81 -11.10
C VAL A 165 -8.54 -19.00 -11.39
N LYS A 166 -9.29 -17.93 -11.64
CA LYS A 166 -10.71 -18.01 -12.02
C LYS A 166 -10.93 -18.70 -13.38
N ALA A 167 -10.04 -18.47 -14.34
CA ALA A 167 -10.08 -19.20 -15.61
C ALA A 167 -9.73 -20.67 -15.44
N ALA A 168 -8.72 -20.97 -14.61
CA ALA A 168 -8.32 -22.35 -14.30
C ALA A 168 -9.37 -23.09 -13.46
N SER A 169 -10.23 -22.39 -12.70
CA SER A 169 -11.29 -22.99 -11.89
C SER A 169 -12.54 -23.39 -12.68
N TYR A 170 -12.61 -23.12 -13.98
CA TYR A 170 -13.72 -23.59 -14.81
C TYR A 170 -13.76 -25.11 -14.89
N LEU A 171 -14.92 -25.68 -14.58
CA LEU A 171 -15.16 -27.12 -14.67
C LEU A 171 -15.51 -27.52 -16.10
N LYS A 172 -14.82 -28.53 -16.62
CA LYS A 172 -15.09 -29.08 -17.94
C LYS A 172 -15.94 -30.33 -17.82
N ALA A 173 -17.09 -30.33 -18.49
CA ALA A 173 -17.93 -31.51 -18.63
C ALA A 173 -17.64 -32.22 -19.98
N ILE A 174 -17.58 -33.55 -19.94
CA ILE A 174 -17.35 -34.43 -21.08
C ILE A 174 -18.38 -35.57 -21.07
N GLU A 175 -18.42 -36.35 -22.15
CA GLU A 175 -19.27 -37.55 -22.27
C GLU A 175 -20.77 -37.28 -22.09
N PHE A 176 -21.29 -36.25 -22.75
CA PHE A 176 -22.73 -36.00 -22.79
C PHE A 176 -23.46 -37.14 -23.51
N ARG A 177 -24.32 -37.83 -22.78
CA ARG A 177 -25.27 -38.82 -23.28
C ARG A 177 -26.67 -38.44 -22.90
N PHE A 178 -27.63 -38.78 -23.76
CA PHE A 178 -29.03 -38.45 -23.53
C PHE A 178 -29.91 -39.68 -23.73
N ALA A 179 -30.97 -39.79 -22.95
CA ALA A 179 -31.96 -40.82 -23.09
C ALA A 179 -33.37 -40.25 -23.08
N LEU A 180 -34.19 -40.74 -24.01
CA LEU A 180 -35.63 -40.58 -23.93
C LEU A 180 -36.18 -41.59 -22.92
N VAL A 181 -36.85 -41.11 -21.88
CA VAL A 181 -37.52 -41.97 -20.90
C VAL A 181 -38.98 -42.13 -21.32
N LYS A 182 -39.38 -43.37 -21.64
CA LYS A 182 -40.77 -43.71 -22.02
C LYS A 182 -41.67 -43.81 -20.78
N ASP A 183 -42.98 -43.74 -20.98
CA ASP A 183 -43.99 -43.83 -19.90
C ASP A 183 -43.88 -45.14 -19.07
N ASN A 184 -43.32 -46.21 -19.67
CA ASN A 184 -43.09 -47.49 -19.00
C ASN A 184 -41.72 -47.59 -18.29
N GLY A 185 -40.98 -46.49 -18.19
CA GLY A 185 -39.66 -46.42 -17.56
C GLY A 185 -38.50 -46.95 -18.41
N LYS A 186 -38.74 -47.41 -19.65
CA LYS A 186 -37.65 -47.83 -20.54
C LYS A 186 -36.87 -46.60 -21.05
N GLU A 187 -35.55 -46.67 -20.95
CA GLU A 187 -34.63 -45.63 -21.41
C GLU A 187 -34.06 -45.99 -22.79
N GLU A 188 -34.24 -45.11 -23.77
CA GLU A 188 -33.61 -45.23 -25.09
C GLU A 188 -32.49 -44.21 -25.22
N TRP A 189 -31.25 -44.69 -25.08
CA TRP A 189 -30.03 -43.88 -25.14
C TRP A 189 -29.61 -43.53 -26.57
N ASP A 190 -29.14 -42.30 -26.75
CA ASP A 190 -28.39 -41.78 -27.90
C ASP A 190 -29.04 -42.06 -29.27
N LYS A 191 -30.38 -41.94 -29.32
CA LYS A 191 -31.18 -42.12 -30.56
C LYS A 191 -31.93 -40.86 -30.92
N GLU A 192 -32.08 -40.61 -32.21
CA GLU A 192 -32.92 -39.52 -32.71
C GLU A 192 -34.40 -39.73 -32.35
N PHE A 193 -35.04 -38.68 -31.89
CA PHE A 193 -36.47 -38.66 -31.62
C PHE A 193 -37.08 -37.32 -32.01
N ARG A 194 -38.37 -37.34 -32.33
CA ARG A 194 -39.12 -36.10 -32.59
C ARG A 194 -39.44 -35.41 -31.25
N ALA A 195 -39.29 -34.09 -31.17
CA ALA A 195 -39.60 -33.30 -29.97
C ALA A 195 -41.00 -33.59 -29.39
N ARG A 196 -42.00 -33.88 -30.24
CA ARG A 196 -43.37 -34.24 -29.80
C ARG A 196 -43.45 -35.52 -28.94
N ARG A 197 -42.45 -36.40 -29.01
CA ARG A 197 -42.38 -37.64 -28.23
C ARG A 197 -41.61 -37.45 -26.91
N LEU A 198 -40.98 -36.30 -26.72
CA LEU A 198 -40.19 -35.99 -25.54
C LEU A 198 -41.11 -35.63 -24.38
N ARG A 199 -41.17 -36.51 -23.37
CA ARG A 199 -41.83 -36.21 -22.07
C ARG A 199 -40.79 -35.98 -20.99
N THR A 200 -39.84 -36.90 -20.87
CA THR A 200 -38.74 -36.83 -19.91
C THR A 200 -37.43 -37.08 -20.64
N LEU A 201 -36.48 -36.15 -20.51
CA LEU A 201 -35.12 -36.27 -21.01
C LEU A 201 -34.19 -36.57 -19.84
N LYS A 202 -33.47 -37.69 -19.92
CA LYS A 202 -32.39 -37.99 -18.98
C LYS A 202 -31.07 -37.64 -19.66
N ILE A 203 -30.19 -36.96 -18.93
CA ILE A 203 -28.87 -36.56 -19.44
C ILE A 203 -27.83 -37.04 -18.44
N CYS A 204 -26.78 -37.67 -18.96
CA CYS A 204 -25.61 -38.06 -18.19
C CYS A 204 -24.38 -37.36 -18.78
N PHE A 205 -23.52 -36.85 -17.91
CA PHE A 205 -22.25 -36.23 -18.28
C PHE A 205 -21.26 -36.49 -17.15
N GLN A 206 -19.97 -36.41 -17.47
CA GLN A 206 -18.89 -36.51 -16.50
C GLN A 206 -18.22 -35.14 -16.36
N VAL A 207 -18.04 -34.68 -15.12
CA VAL A 207 -17.24 -33.49 -14.85
C VAL A 207 -15.80 -33.93 -14.57
N LEU A 208 -14.85 -33.37 -15.29
CA LEU A 208 -13.42 -33.64 -15.07
C LEU A 208 -12.97 -33.05 -13.73
N GLU A 209 -12.01 -33.73 -13.10
CA GLU A 209 -11.36 -33.25 -11.89
C GLU A 209 -10.67 -31.90 -12.15
N ASN A 210 -10.83 -30.97 -11.23
CA ASN A 210 -10.19 -29.67 -11.27
C ASN A 210 -9.68 -29.31 -9.87
N GLU A 211 -8.37 -29.36 -9.68
CA GLU A 211 -7.69 -29.09 -8.41
C GLU A 211 -7.76 -27.61 -7.98
N VAL A 212 -8.10 -26.70 -8.91
CA VAL A 212 -8.17 -25.25 -8.68
C VAL A 212 -9.60 -24.78 -8.39
N ALA A 213 -10.61 -25.58 -8.74
CA ALA A 213 -12.01 -25.24 -8.53
C ALA A 213 -12.43 -25.42 -7.06
N GLU A 214 -13.16 -24.44 -6.51
CA GLU A 214 -13.64 -24.52 -5.12
C GLU A 214 -14.58 -25.74 -4.94
N PRO A 215 -14.41 -26.58 -3.92
CA PRO A 215 -15.32 -27.70 -3.65
C PRO A 215 -16.65 -27.17 -3.10
N GLY A 216 -17.76 -27.74 -3.57
CA GLY A 216 -19.10 -27.34 -3.11
C GLY A 216 -20.22 -27.81 -4.02
N GLU A 217 -21.45 -27.67 -3.55
CA GLU A 217 -22.64 -27.90 -4.36
C GLU A 217 -22.72 -26.87 -5.49
N ARG A 218 -23.05 -27.35 -6.70
CA ARG A 218 -23.20 -26.50 -7.88
C ARG A 218 -24.50 -26.81 -8.58
N THR A 219 -25.24 -25.76 -8.91
CA THR A 219 -26.42 -25.86 -9.78
C THR A 219 -25.94 -25.99 -11.23
N VAL A 220 -26.40 -27.03 -11.91
CA VAL A 220 -26.12 -27.25 -13.33
C VAL A 220 -27.28 -26.70 -14.15
N TYR A 221 -26.98 -25.79 -15.07
CA TYR A 221 -27.93 -25.29 -16.06
C TYR A 221 -27.68 -25.98 -17.38
N LEU A 222 -28.74 -26.53 -17.97
CA LEU A 222 -28.70 -27.11 -19.30
C LEU A 222 -29.40 -26.14 -20.27
N VAL A 223 -28.69 -25.76 -21.33
CA VAL A 223 -29.26 -24.99 -22.44
C VAL A 223 -29.40 -25.91 -23.64
N ILE A 224 -30.63 -26.03 -24.15
CA ILE A 224 -30.92 -26.72 -25.41
C ILE A 224 -31.24 -25.66 -26.44
N SER A 225 -30.39 -25.53 -27.46
CA SER A 225 -30.54 -24.56 -28.56
C SER A 225 -30.77 -25.27 -29.89
N ASP A 226 -31.45 -24.57 -30.80
CA ASP A 226 -31.55 -24.98 -32.20
C ASP A 226 -30.19 -24.73 -32.87
N PRO A 227 -29.59 -25.72 -33.56
CA PRO A 227 -28.30 -25.54 -34.25
C PRO A 227 -28.34 -24.53 -35.40
N THR A 228 -29.52 -24.05 -35.81
CA THR A 228 -29.72 -23.18 -36.98
C THR A 228 -29.87 -21.69 -36.66
N ASN A 229 -29.71 -21.29 -35.39
CA ASN A 229 -29.77 -19.90 -34.93
C ASN A 229 -28.44 -19.46 -34.32
#